data_AF-A0A1L9VMV5-F1
#
_entry.id   AF-A0A1L9VMV5-F1
#
_cell.length_a   1.000
_cell.length_b   1.000
_cell.length_c   1.000
_cell.angle_alpha   90.00
_cell.angle_beta   90.00
_cell.angle_gamma   90.00
#
_symmetry.space_group_name_H-M   'P 1'
#
loop_
_entity.id
_entity.type
_entity.pdbx_description
1 polymer ?
#
loop_
_entity_poly.entity_id
_entity_poly.type
_entity_poly.pdbx_seq_one_letter_code
_entity_poly.pdbx_strand_id
1 'polypeptide(L)'
;MKLTFILFFLFALLCACAPQNRPLASSPQEKKATAEDNLKVIKQVAAQQKVQLAPNKRYALYEKWPPKGHGAYECVTGWSHVRLIVGTYKEDDCDDDFSNGMSFDLGRTGGDKKGGEVTINEREWRANHILVGGGDAAYWHKASAESTYDWAGEVKDDMATIKRKATQYGKDHATYNLITNNCLSFANGLYKQIH
;
A
#
# COMPACT_ATOMS: atom_id res chain seq x y z
N MET A 1 16.53 48.81 15.40
CA MET A 1 16.41 48.30 14.02
C MET A 1 17.08 46.92 13.84
N LYS A 2 16.86 45.96 14.77
CA LYS A 2 17.50 44.61 14.72
C LYS A 2 16.58 43.44 15.10
N LEU A 3 15.43 43.68 15.75
CA LEU A 3 14.50 42.62 16.16
C LEU A 3 13.56 42.14 15.03
N THR A 4 13.23 43.02 14.07
CA THR A 4 12.25 42.71 13.02
C THR A 4 12.77 41.71 11.98
N PHE A 5 14.08 41.68 11.74
CA PHE A 5 14.71 40.77 10.78
C PHE A 5 14.79 39.31 11.29
N ILE A 6 14.88 39.12 12.62
CA ILE A 6 14.95 37.77 13.22
C ILE A 6 13.56 37.09 13.16
N LEU A 7 12.48 37.86 13.36
CA LEU A 7 11.11 37.32 13.25
C LEU A 7 10.76 36.88 11.83
N PHE A 8 11.23 37.61 10.81
CA PHE A 8 10.99 37.26 9.39
C PHE A 8 11.73 35.97 8.98
N PHE A 9 12.97 35.77 9.46
CA PHE A 9 13.72 34.54 9.19
C PHE A 9 13.12 33.30 9.88
N LEU A 10 12.62 33.45 11.12
CA LEU A 10 11.93 32.36 11.81
C LEU A 10 10.60 31.97 11.13
N PHE A 11 9.84 32.95 10.61
CA PHE A 11 8.61 32.68 9.87
C PHE A 11 8.86 32.00 8.52
N ALA A 12 9.93 32.37 7.81
CA ALA A 12 10.33 31.73 6.55
C ALA A 12 10.81 30.27 6.75
N LEU A 13 11.50 29.98 7.86
CA LEU A 13 11.91 28.63 8.25
C LEU A 13 10.71 27.76 8.68
N LEU A 14 9.69 28.33 9.33
CA LEU A 14 8.47 27.62 9.71
C LEU A 14 7.58 27.28 8.50
N CYS A 15 7.56 28.11 7.45
CA CYS A 15 6.85 27.81 6.21
C CYS A 15 7.54 26.73 5.35
N ALA A 16 8.85 26.55 5.48
CA ALA A 16 9.59 25.50 4.75
C ALA A 16 9.41 24.09 5.35
N CYS A 17 8.94 23.99 6.59
CA CYS A 17 8.66 22.73 7.29
C CYS A 17 7.17 22.35 7.27
N ALA A 18 6.31 23.14 6.62
CA ALA A 18 4.95 22.71 6.38
C ALA A 18 4.98 21.55 5.37
N PRO A 19 4.41 20.37 5.69
CA PRO A 19 4.29 19.31 4.70
C PRO A 19 3.56 19.91 3.49
N GLN A 20 4.19 19.85 2.31
CA GLN A 20 3.55 20.26 1.07
C GLN A 20 2.29 19.40 0.94
N ASN A 21 1.12 20.02 1.16
CA ASN A 21 -0.19 19.44 0.86
C ASN A 21 -0.26 19.26 -0.65
N ARG A 22 0.32 18.16 -1.16
CA ARG A 22 0.19 17.78 -2.56
C ARG A 22 -1.18 17.12 -2.71
N PRO A 23 -2.02 17.54 -3.66
CA PRO A 23 -3.30 16.86 -3.90
C PRO A 23 -3.07 15.39 -4.27
N LEU A 24 -4.08 14.53 -4.03
CA LEU A 24 -4.11 13.11 -4.46
C LEU A 24 -3.73 12.93 -5.94
N ALA A 25 -4.03 13.93 -6.78
CA ALA A 25 -3.61 13.97 -8.18
C ALA A 25 -2.09 14.14 -8.30
N SER A 26 -1.40 13.02 -8.47
CA SER A 26 0.05 13.01 -8.71
C SER A 26 0.39 13.64 -10.06
N SER A 27 1.49 14.39 -10.08
CA SER A 27 2.07 14.88 -11.32
C SER A 27 2.43 13.73 -12.27
N PRO A 28 2.49 13.95 -13.59
CA PRO A 28 2.91 12.93 -14.54
C PRO A 28 4.27 12.30 -14.19
N GLN A 29 5.21 13.10 -13.68
CA GLN A 29 6.53 12.62 -13.26
C GLN A 29 6.44 11.68 -12.05
N GLU A 30 5.60 12.00 -11.06
CA GLU A 30 5.39 11.12 -9.90
C GLU A 30 4.70 9.81 -10.29
N LYS A 31 3.77 9.85 -11.25
CA LYS A 31 3.12 8.64 -11.78
C LYS A 31 4.12 7.73 -12.47
N LYS A 32 4.97 8.29 -13.33
CA LYS A 32 6.05 7.56 -13.99
C LYS A 32 7.01 6.91 -12.99
N ALA A 33 7.52 7.67 -12.03
CA ALA A 33 8.42 7.14 -11.00
C ALA A 33 7.76 6.04 -10.17
N THR A 34 6.46 6.18 -9.85
CA THR A 34 5.69 5.15 -9.15
C THR A 34 5.59 3.86 -9.95
N ALA A 35 5.31 3.95 -11.26
CA ALA A 35 5.21 2.78 -12.12
C ALA A 35 6.57 2.07 -12.25
N GLU A 36 7.66 2.82 -12.40
CA GLU A 36 9.03 2.27 -12.41
C GLU A 36 9.34 1.51 -11.11
N ASP A 37 9.02 2.09 -9.95
CA ASP A 37 9.23 1.45 -8.65
C ASP A 37 8.37 0.17 -8.48
N ASN A 38 7.10 0.23 -8.88
CA ASN A 38 6.20 -0.92 -8.85
C ASN A 38 6.70 -2.05 -9.77
N LEU A 39 7.15 -1.70 -10.98
CA LEU A 39 7.72 -2.63 -11.95
C LEU A 39 8.99 -3.30 -11.43
N LYS A 40 9.86 -2.52 -10.80
CA LYS A 40 11.09 -3.03 -10.18
C LYS A 40 10.77 -4.08 -9.12
N VAL A 41 9.79 -3.81 -8.24
CA VAL A 41 9.38 -4.77 -7.21
C VAL A 41 8.86 -6.07 -7.82
N ILE A 42 7.91 -6.01 -8.76
CA ILE A 42 7.31 -7.23 -9.34
C ILE A 42 8.38 -8.07 -10.08
N LYS A 43 9.27 -7.44 -10.86
CA LYS A 43 10.37 -8.14 -11.55
C LYS A 43 11.35 -8.77 -10.57
N GLN A 44 11.74 -8.05 -9.52
CA GLN A 44 12.65 -8.57 -8.50
C GLN A 44 12.07 -9.79 -7.78
N VAL A 45 10.82 -9.69 -7.33
CA VAL A 45 10.18 -10.77 -6.58
C VAL A 45 9.88 -11.98 -7.47
N ALA A 46 9.45 -11.78 -8.72
CA ALA A 46 9.28 -12.86 -9.69
C ALA A 46 10.61 -13.57 -9.97
N ALA A 47 11.71 -12.82 -10.17
CA ALA A 47 13.03 -13.39 -10.40
C ALA A 47 13.53 -14.23 -9.21
N GLN A 48 13.30 -13.77 -7.98
CA GLN A 48 13.64 -14.54 -6.76
C GLN A 48 12.93 -15.90 -6.71
N GLN A 49 11.70 -15.98 -7.24
CA GLN A 49 10.92 -17.22 -7.34
C GLN A 49 11.12 -17.98 -8.66
N LYS A 50 12.02 -17.50 -9.54
CA LYS A 50 12.25 -18.07 -10.88
C LYS A 50 10.98 -18.13 -11.74
N VAL A 51 10.08 -17.16 -11.57
CA VAL A 51 8.87 -17.02 -12.36
C VAL A 51 9.13 -16.11 -13.55
N GLN A 52 8.75 -16.55 -14.74
CA GLN A 52 8.71 -15.70 -15.93
C GLN A 52 7.37 -14.98 -16.00
N LEU A 53 7.39 -13.65 -15.96
CA LEU A 53 6.19 -12.83 -16.07
C LEU A 53 5.66 -12.86 -17.50
N ALA A 54 4.47 -13.43 -17.69
CA ALA A 54 3.75 -13.36 -18.95
C ALA A 54 2.92 -12.07 -19.07
N PRO A 55 2.87 -11.43 -20.26
CA PRO A 55 2.09 -10.22 -20.52
C PRO A 55 0.59 -10.43 -20.29
N ASN A 56 -0.09 -9.35 -19.89
CA ASN A 56 -1.53 -9.30 -19.63
C ASN A 56 -2.03 -10.27 -18.55
N LYS A 57 -1.12 -10.87 -17.79
CA LYS A 57 -1.44 -11.68 -16.62
C LYS A 57 -1.48 -10.84 -15.36
N ARG A 58 -2.33 -11.25 -14.43
CA ARG A 58 -2.46 -10.62 -13.12
C ARG A 58 -1.66 -11.42 -12.10
N TYR A 59 -0.90 -10.73 -11.27
CA TYR A 59 -0.08 -11.33 -10.23
C TYR A 59 -0.36 -10.68 -8.90
N ALA A 60 -0.17 -11.46 -7.85
CA ALA A 60 -0.27 -11.02 -6.48
C ALA A 60 1.08 -11.09 -5.76
N LEU A 61 1.27 -10.14 -4.86
CA LEU A 61 2.41 -10.03 -3.96
C LEU A 61 1.89 -9.79 -2.54
N TYR A 62 2.60 -10.30 -1.55
CA TYR A 62 2.44 -9.84 -0.17
C TYR A 62 3.41 -8.70 0.07
N GLU A 63 2.90 -7.55 0.49
CA GLU A 63 3.73 -6.47 1.02
C GLU A 63 3.68 -6.50 2.55
N LYS A 64 4.85 -6.52 3.17
CA LYS A 64 5.04 -6.56 4.61
C LYS A 64 5.72 -5.29 5.07
N TRP A 65 5.03 -4.50 5.87
CA TRP A 65 5.55 -3.26 6.41
C TRP A 65 6.40 -3.53 7.66
N PRO A 66 7.61 -2.97 7.77
CA PRO A 66 8.39 -3.08 8.98
C PRO A 66 7.70 -2.40 10.18
N PRO A 67 7.98 -2.83 11.43
CA PRO A 67 7.42 -2.22 12.65
C PRO A 67 7.73 -0.72 12.82
N LYS A 68 8.80 -0.23 12.19
CA LYS A 68 9.19 1.19 12.18
C LYS A 68 9.16 1.71 10.75
N GLY A 69 8.77 2.98 10.58
CA GLY A 69 8.84 3.71 9.31
C GLY A 69 7.52 3.85 8.55
N HIS A 70 6.52 3.02 8.85
CA HIS A 70 5.18 3.08 8.26
C HIS A 70 4.10 3.62 9.21
N GLY A 71 4.45 3.96 10.45
CA GLY A 71 3.51 4.53 11.43
C GLY A 71 2.39 3.58 11.91
N ALA A 72 2.47 2.30 11.55
CA ALA A 72 1.53 1.27 11.98
C ALA A 72 2.06 0.47 13.17
N TYR A 73 1.17 0.06 14.08
CA TYR A 73 1.49 -0.86 15.18
C TYR A 73 1.66 -2.29 14.66
N GLU A 74 2.42 -3.14 15.33
CA GLU A 74 2.58 -4.55 14.95
C GLU A 74 1.24 -5.28 14.77
N CYS A 75 0.94 -5.66 13.52
CA CYS A 75 -0.21 -6.49 13.17
C CYS A 75 0.11 -7.98 13.26
N VAL A 76 1.37 -8.36 12.99
CA VAL A 76 1.88 -9.74 13.13
C VAL A 76 3.30 -9.64 13.66
N THR A 77 3.77 -10.66 14.39
CA THR A 77 5.15 -10.70 14.88
C THR A 77 6.15 -10.39 13.76
N GLY A 78 6.95 -9.35 13.96
CA GLY A 78 7.96 -8.88 13.02
C GLY A 78 7.48 -7.87 11.97
N TRP A 79 6.17 -7.58 11.86
CA TRP A 79 5.61 -6.71 10.83
C TRP A 79 4.49 -5.79 11.37
N SER A 80 4.53 -4.50 11.00
CA SER A 80 3.45 -3.56 11.33
C SER A 80 2.17 -3.82 10.54
N HIS A 81 2.27 -4.27 9.31
CA HIS A 81 1.11 -4.55 8.48
C HIS A 81 1.44 -5.50 7.35
N VAL A 82 0.42 -6.19 6.83
CA VAL A 82 0.53 -7.02 5.64
C VAL A 82 -0.60 -6.66 4.68
N ARG A 83 -0.26 -6.42 3.42
CA ARG A 83 -1.21 -6.12 2.34
C ARG A 83 -1.09 -7.15 1.24
N LEU A 84 -2.21 -7.50 0.61
CA LEU A 84 -2.18 -8.20 -0.67
C LEU A 84 -2.17 -7.16 -1.79
N ILE A 85 -1.14 -7.18 -2.61
CA ILE A 85 -1.02 -6.33 -3.78
C ILE A 85 -1.40 -7.14 -5.00
N VAL A 86 -2.28 -6.62 -5.84
CA VAL A 86 -2.67 -7.28 -7.09
C VAL A 86 -2.55 -6.31 -8.25
N GLY A 87 -1.83 -6.69 -9.29
CA GLY A 87 -1.63 -5.86 -10.49
C GLY A 87 -1.50 -6.69 -11.76
N THR A 88 -1.74 -6.07 -12.90
CA THR A 88 -1.57 -6.70 -14.22
C THR A 88 -0.19 -6.35 -14.74
N TYR A 89 0.60 -7.36 -15.08
CA TYR A 89 1.84 -7.17 -15.82
C TYR A 89 1.52 -6.90 -17.29
N LYS A 90 2.12 -5.85 -17.85
CA LYS A 90 2.17 -5.59 -19.28
C LYS A 90 3.66 -5.63 -19.66
N GLU A 91 3.95 -6.00 -20.91
CA GLU A 91 5.35 -6.13 -21.39
C GLU A 91 5.72 -4.96 -22.32
N ASP A 92 4.81 -4.01 -22.55
CA ASP A 92 5.07 -2.91 -23.46
C ASP A 92 5.86 -1.82 -22.76
N ASP A 93 6.93 -1.35 -23.42
CA ASP A 93 7.99 -0.39 -23.05
C ASP A 93 7.49 1.04 -22.72
N CYS A 94 6.29 1.14 -22.16
CA CYS A 94 5.65 2.35 -21.69
C CYS A 94 5.68 2.34 -20.16
N ASP A 95 5.76 3.54 -19.58
CA ASP A 95 5.87 3.82 -18.14
C ASP A 95 4.69 3.32 -17.28
N ASP A 96 4.00 2.24 -17.68
CA ASP A 96 2.76 1.72 -17.13
C ASP A 96 2.83 0.22 -16.74
N ASP A 97 3.99 -0.42 -16.75
CA ASP A 97 4.09 -1.83 -16.37
C ASP A 97 3.76 -2.03 -14.88
N PHE A 98 2.74 -2.86 -14.59
CA PHE A 98 2.14 -2.99 -13.24
C PHE A 98 1.56 -1.68 -12.67
N SER A 99 1.28 -0.68 -13.51
CA SER A 99 0.78 0.66 -13.15
C SER A 99 -0.50 0.72 -12.34
N ASN A 100 -1.35 -0.30 -12.45
CA ASN A 100 -2.65 -0.35 -11.77
C ASN A 100 -2.66 -1.39 -10.65
N GLY A 101 -1.53 -1.53 -9.95
CA GLY A 101 -1.48 -2.28 -8.71
C GLY A 101 -2.50 -1.73 -7.71
N MET A 102 -3.30 -2.61 -7.15
CA MET A 102 -4.21 -2.30 -6.05
C MET A 102 -3.74 -3.02 -4.80
N SER A 103 -3.74 -2.30 -3.69
CA SER A 103 -3.51 -2.87 -2.37
C SER A 103 -4.85 -3.20 -1.72
N PHE A 104 -4.91 -4.37 -1.09
CA PHE A 104 -6.02 -4.83 -0.28
C PHE A 104 -5.48 -5.14 1.10
N ASP A 105 -6.07 -4.54 2.12
CA ASP A 105 -5.70 -4.82 3.50
C ASP A 105 -6.87 -4.69 4.47
N LEU A 106 -6.71 -5.35 5.62
CA LEU A 106 -7.67 -5.35 6.69
C LEU A 106 -7.20 -4.41 7.79
N GLY A 107 -7.87 -3.28 7.89
CA GLY A 107 -7.75 -2.32 8.98
C GLY A 107 -8.78 -2.59 10.08
N ARG A 108 -8.80 -1.69 11.06
CA ARG A 108 -9.79 -1.71 12.14
C ARG A 108 -10.21 -0.31 12.56
N THR A 109 -11.44 -0.19 13.00
CA THR A 109 -12.03 0.99 13.65
C THR A 109 -12.60 0.60 15.01
N GLY A 110 -12.63 1.55 15.95
CA GLY A 110 -13.31 1.38 17.25
C GLY A 110 -12.86 0.15 18.05
N GLY A 111 -11.77 0.26 18.81
CA GLY A 111 -11.34 -0.79 19.72
C GLY A 111 -9.99 -0.49 20.37
N ASP A 112 -9.78 -1.00 21.58
CA ASP A 112 -8.47 -1.11 22.20
C ASP A 112 -7.60 -2.13 21.44
N LYS A 113 -6.28 -2.08 21.62
CA LYS A 113 -5.23 -2.60 20.71
C LYS A 113 -5.34 -4.08 20.26
N LYS A 114 -6.33 -4.85 20.72
CA LYS A 114 -6.56 -6.27 20.43
C LYS A 114 -7.84 -6.59 19.65
N GLY A 115 -8.75 -5.62 19.44
CA GLY A 115 -10.03 -5.84 18.76
C GLY A 115 -10.56 -4.60 18.05
N GLY A 116 -11.71 -4.74 17.39
CA GLY A 116 -12.43 -3.65 16.74
C GLY A 116 -13.26 -4.13 15.57
N GLU A 117 -14.02 -3.22 14.97
CA GLU A 117 -14.72 -3.48 13.72
C GLU A 117 -13.72 -3.53 12.56
N VAL A 118 -13.90 -4.49 11.65
CA VAL A 118 -13.07 -4.61 10.46
C VAL A 118 -13.36 -3.48 9.48
N THR A 119 -12.31 -2.94 8.88
CA THR A 119 -12.42 -2.11 7.68
C THR A 119 -11.59 -2.72 6.58
N ILE A 120 -12.19 -2.93 5.41
CA ILE A 120 -11.45 -3.34 4.22
C ILE A 120 -10.95 -2.07 3.52
N ASN A 121 -9.62 -1.93 3.46
CA ASN A 121 -8.98 -0.88 2.68
C ASN A 121 -8.65 -1.42 1.31
N GLU A 122 -9.14 -0.72 0.30
CA GLU A 122 -8.78 -0.93 -1.09
C GLU A 122 -8.26 0.39 -1.65
N ARG A 123 -7.01 0.39 -2.14
CA ARG A 123 -6.36 1.62 -2.61
C ARG A 123 -5.42 1.33 -3.77
N GLU A 124 -5.18 2.34 -4.60
CA GLU A 124 -4.02 2.35 -5.50
C GLU A 124 -2.77 1.95 -4.71
N TRP A 125 -1.91 1.14 -5.30
CA TRP A 125 -0.68 0.72 -4.66
C TRP A 125 0.53 1.45 -5.23
N ARG A 126 1.39 1.88 -4.32
CA ARG A 126 2.70 2.45 -4.61
C ARG A 126 3.73 1.76 -3.71
N ALA A 127 4.72 1.15 -4.33
CA ALA A 127 5.80 0.48 -3.62
C ALA A 127 6.47 1.43 -2.63
N ASN A 128 6.66 0.98 -1.39
CA ASN A 128 7.30 1.74 -0.30
C ASN A 128 6.63 3.09 0.01
N HIS A 129 5.33 3.23 -0.24
CA HIS A 129 4.57 4.43 0.11
C HIS A 129 3.37 4.12 1.01
N ILE A 130 3.02 5.12 1.82
CA ILE A 130 1.81 5.16 2.63
C ILE A 130 0.94 6.34 2.20
N LEU A 131 -0.38 6.18 2.28
CA LEU A 131 -1.30 7.28 2.07
C LEU A 131 -1.46 8.03 3.40
N VAL A 132 -1.09 9.30 3.43
CA VAL A 132 -1.19 10.19 4.59
C VAL A 132 -2.31 11.19 4.37
N GLY A 133 -2.93 11.66 5.46
CA GLY A 133 -4.07 12.59 5.40
C GLY A 133 -5.41 11.88 5.24
N GLY A 134 -6.46 12.63 4.93
CA GLY A 134 -7.82 12.11 4.76
C GLY A 134 -8.63 12.97 3.80
N GLY A 135 -9.61 12.35 3.13
CA GLY A 135 -10.43 13.03 2.11
C GLY A 135 -9.58 13.60 0.99
N ASP A 136 -9.95 14.79 0.52
CA ASP A 136 -9.30 15.46 -0.61
C ASP A 136 -7.85 15.91 -0.32
N ALA A 137 -7.47 15.96 0.97
CA ALA A 137 -6.13 16.30 1.41
C ALA A 137 -5.20 15.09 1.52
N ALA A 138 -5.66 13.88 1.18
CA ALA A 138 -4.80 12.71 1.22
C ALA A 138 -3.69 12.81 0.15
N TYR A 139 -2.51 12.27 0.45
CA TYR A 139 -1.38 12.25 -0.46
C TYR A 139 -0.48 11.05 -0.21
N TRP A 140 0.23 10.63 -1.26
CA TRP A 140 1.20 9.55 -1.15
C TRP A 140 2.52 10.06 -0.58
N HIS A 141 2.99 9.40 0.48
CA HIS A 141 4.25 9.69 1.14
C HIS A 141 5.17 8.47 1.09
N LYS A 142 6.41 8.67 0.66
CA LYS A 142 7.42 7.61 0.68
C LYS A 142 7.73 7.24 2.14
N ALA A 143 7.59 5.97 2.47
CA ALA A 143 7.88 5.48 3.81
C ALA A 143 9.37 5.64 4.12
N SER A 144 9.71 5.86 5.39
CA SER A 144 11.10 6.05 5.83
C SER A 144 11.88 4.74 5.97
N ALA A 145 11.19 3.60 5.89
CA ALA A 145 11.77 2.27 5.79
C ALA A 145 11.13 1.55 4.59
N GLU A 146 11.89 0.68 3.94
CA GLU A 146 11.37 -0.12 2.82
C GLU A 146 10.52 -1.30 3.33
N SER A 147 9.48 -1.62 2.58
CA SER A 147 8.68 -2.83 2.77
C SER A 147 9.47 -4.07 2.32
N THR A 148 9.13 -5.22 2.89
CA THR A 148 9.50 -6.52 2.30
C THR A 148 8.38 -6.99 1.37
N TYR A 149 8.75 -7.62 0.26
CA TYR A 149 7.81 -8.13 -0.73
C TYR A 149 8.03 -9.62 -0.95
N ASP A 150 6.94 -10.40 -0.88
CA ASP A 150 6.95 -11.83 -1.20
C ASP A 150 6.01 -12.13 -2.35
N TRP A 151 6.40 -13.08 -3.19
CA TRP A 151 5.56 -13.56 -4.27
C TRP A 151 4.37 -14.33 -3.71
N ALA A 152 3.16 -14.01 -4.17
CA ALA A 152 2.00 -14.86 -3.91
C ALA A 152 1.75 -15.80 -5.09
N GLY A 153 1.58 -15.25 -6.31
CA GLY A 153 1.36 -16.03 -7.52
C GLY A 153 0.49 -15.35 -8.56
N GLU A 154 0.16 -16.07 -9.62
CA GLU A 154 -0.83 -15.62 -10.62
C GLU A 154 -2.23 -15.53 -9.97
N VAL A 155 -3.04 -14.60 -10.47
CA VAL A 155 -4.42 -14.35 -10.06
C VAL A 155 -5.32 -14.53 -11.28
N LYS A 156 -6.39 -15.32 -11.13
CA LYS A 156 -7.32 -15.63 -12.22
C LYS A 156 -8.46 -14.63 -12.34
N ASP A 157 -8.86 -14.06 -11.21
CA ASP A 157 -9.99 -13.15 -11.15
C ASP A 157 -9.66 -11.77 -11.74
N ASP A 158 -10.69 -11.14 -12.33
CA ASP A 158 -10.65 -9.73 -12.66
C ASP A 158 -10.69 -8.85 -11.41
N MET A 159 -10.27 -7.58 -11.54
CA MET A 159 -10.19 -6.68 -10.40
C MET A 159 -11.55 -6.43 -9.73
N ALA A 160 -12.65 -6.30 -10.48
CA ALA A 160 -13.97 -6.07 -9.89
C ALA A 160 -14.43 -7.25 -9.02
N THR A 161 -14.14 -8.47 -9.46
CA THR A 161 -14.39 -9.70 -8.72
C THR A 161 -13.55 -9.77 -7.44
N ILE A 162 -12.27 -9.38 -7.50
CA ILE A 162 -11.39 -9.33 -6.32
C ILE A 162 -11.93 -8.33 -5.29
N LYS A 163 -12.29 -7.12 -5.70
CA LYS A 163 -12.87 -6.09 -4.82
C LYS A 163 -14.13 -6.56 -4.11
N ARG A 164 -15.02 -7.25 -4.85
CA ARG A 164 -16.24 -7.86 -4.30
C ARG A 164 -15.90 -8.94 -3.26
N LYS A 165 -14.94 -9.84 -3.54
CA LYS A 165 -14.49 -10.88 -2.60
C LYS A 165 -13.85 -10.27 -1.34
N ALA A 166 -13.02 -9.24 -1.49
CA ALA A 166 -12.45 -8.49 -0.36
C ALA A 166 -13.53 -7.85 0.51
N THR A 167 -14.53 -7.21 -0.13
CA THR A 167 -15.68 -6.62 0.58
C THR A 167 -16.50 -7.69 1.31
N GLN A 168 -16.74 -8.83 0.66
CA GLN A 168 -17.48 -9.94 1.26
C GLN A 168 -16.74 -10.52 2.46
N TYR A 169 -15.41 -10.66 2.39
CA TYR A 169 -14.60 -11.06 3.55
C TYR A 169 -14.88 -10.18 4.76
N GLY A 170 -14.91 -8.85 4.59
CA GLY A 170 -15.19 -7.90 5.68
C GLY A 170 -16.58 -8.08 6.30
N LYS A 171 -17.58 -8.47 5.50
CA LYS A 171 -18.93 -8.79 5.99
C LYS A 171 -18.95 -10.11 6.76
N ASP A 172 -18.26 -11.11 6.26
CA ASP A 172 -18.20 -12.46 6.87
C ASP A 172 -17.37 -12.46 8.16
N HIS A 173 -16.41 -11.54 8.28
CA HIS A 173 -15.48 -11.43 9.40
C HIS A 173 -15.49 -10.02 9.99
N ALA A 174 -16.63 -9.61 10.56
CA ALA A 174 -16.87 -8.24 11.01
C ALA A 174 -15.97 -7.75 12.16
N THR A 175 -15.31 -8.66 12.89
CA THR A 175 -14.50 -8.31 14.07
C THR A 175 -13.02 -8.61 13.87
N TYR A 176 -12.17 -7.60 14.05
CA TYR A 176 -10.73 -7.73 14.00
C TYR A 176 -10.24 -8.53 15.21
N ASN A 177 -9.33 -9.47 14.97
CA ASN A 177 -8.65 -10.23 16.02
C ASN A 177 -7.20 -10.44 15.64
N LEU A 178 -6.27 -10.04 16.50
CA LEU A 178 -4.83 -10.11 16.22
C LEU A 178 -4.34 -11.55 15.92
N ILE A 179 -5.03 -12.58 16.41
CA ILE A 179 -4.64 -13.98 16.23
C ILE A 179 -5.39 -14.61 15.06
N THR A 180 -6.70 -14.39 14.95
CA THR A 180 -7.56 -15.16 14.04
C THR A 180 -8.14 -14.38 12.87
N ASN A 181 -8.15 -13.03 12.92
CA ASN A 181 -8.68 -12.18 11.85
C ASN A 181 -7.93 -10.84 11.80
N ASN A 182 -6.74 -10.87 11.22
CA ASN A 182 -5.82 -9.74 11.12
C ASN A 182 -5.45 -9.49 9.64
N CYS A 183 -4.54 -8.54 9.42
CA CYS A 183 -4.08 -8.16 8.08
C CYS A 183 -3.47 -9.34 7.28
N LEU A 184 -2.73 -10.25 7.95
CA LEU A 184 -2.12 -11.42 7.30
C LEU A 184 -3.14 -12.51 6.99
N SER A 185 -4.03 -12.84 7.93
CA SER A 185 -5.08 -13.84 7.68
C SER A 185 -6.00 -13.38 6.55
N PHE A 186 -6.31 -12.08 6.50
CA PHE A 186 -7.04 -11.48 5.38
C PHE A 186 -6.28 -11.60 4.05
N ALA A 187 -5.03 -11.16 3.99
CA ALA A 187 -4.24 -11.20 2.75
C ALA A 187 -4.14 -12.63 2.20
N ASN A 188 -3.85 -13.61 3.07
CA ASN A 188 -3.81 -15.03 2.71
C ASN A 188 -5.19 -15.56 2.28
N GLY A 189 -6.24 -15.20 3.03
CA GLY A 189 -7.60 -15.64 2.76
C GLY A 189 -8.13 -15.10 1.44
N LEU A 190 -7.90 -13.82 1.15
CA LEU A 190 -8.26 -13.20 -0.13
C LEU A 190 -7.48 -13.84 -1.28
N TYR A 191 -6.16 -14.01 -1.15
CA TYR A 191 -5.37 -14.67 -2.19
C TYR A 191 -5.89 -16.07 -2.52
N LYS A 192 -6.17 -16.89 -1.49
CA LYS A 192 -6.73 -18.23 -1.67
C LYS A 192 -8.03 -18.25 -2.47
N GLN A 193 -8.83 -17.20 -2.40
CA GLN A 193 -10.10 -17.11 -3.15
C GLN A 193 -9.93 -16.67 -4.60
N ILE A 194 -8.83 -16.03 -4.97
CA ILE A 194 -8.65 -15.37 -6.27
C ILE A 194 -7.60 -16.06 -7.17
N HIS A 195 -6.90 -17.08 -6.65
CA HIS A 195 -5.83 -17.81 -7.35
C HIS A 195 -6.30 -19.07 -8.11
#